data_AF-A0A4V2L061-F1
#
_entry.id   AF-A0A4V2L061-F1
#
_cell.length_a   1.000
_cell.length_b   1.000
_cell.length_c   1.000
_cell.angle_alpha   90.00
_cell.angle_beta   90.00
_cell.angle_gamma   90.00
#
_symmetry.space_group_name_H-M   'P 1'
#
loop_
_entity.id
_entity.type
_entity.pdbx_description
1 polymer ?
#
loop_
_entity_poly.entity_id
_entity_poly.type
_entity_poly.pdbx_seq_one_letter_code
_entity_poly.pdbx_strand_id
1 'polypeptide(L)'
;MKNLAILLIVCLMMSCTSIYEIKVKSLERVNETRFIYPIAFNEISKKSDMLFSYKAQKENKIRLSGSENTELLYSKVKYSSDDRIEIQLGDVARSFWDSDFYRVNGIPAQTTGVFTVKFEPTDGNQTLVSVEVDKLEVINGTDCCGPHGRYSRYTRVASTTIEEYAILFYLGEQLGVNMHKPYRPDGG
;
A
#
# COMPACT_ATOMS: atom_id res chain seq x y z
N MET A 1 -29.08 10.25 45.44
CA MET A 1 -28.43 9.03 44.89
C MET A 1 -28.85 8.69 43.44
N LYS A 2 -30.10 8.90 43.01
CA LYS A 2 -30.52 8.67 41.60
C LYS A 2 -29.77 9.49 40.54
N ASN A 3 -29.46 10.76 40.81
CA ASN A 3 -28.80 11.63 39.82
C ASN A 3 -27.31 11.30 39.61
N LEU A 4 -26.65 10.71 40.60
CA LEU A 4 -25.25 10.31 40.50
C LEU A 4 -25.09 9.08 39.59
N ALA A 5 -26.06 8.15 39.66
CA ALA A 5 -26.09 6.97 38.80
C ALA A 5 -26.34 7.32 37.33
N ILE A 6 -27.24 8.28 37.06
CA ILE A 6 -27.51 8.76 35.69
C ILE A 6 -26.28 9.48 35.11
N LEU A 7 -25.59 10.30 35.90
CA LEU A 7 -24.35 10.97 35.45
C LEU A 7 -23.23 9.96 35.13
N LEU A 8 -23.09 8.91 35.94
CA LEU A 8 -22.13 7.82 35.70
C LEU A 8 -22.46 7.03 34.43
N ILE A 9 -23.74 6.74 34.18
CA ILE A 9 -24.18 6.06 32.96
C ILE A 9 -23.93 6.92 31.71
N VAL A 10 -24.16 8.23 31.79
CA VAL A 10 -23.87 9.17 30.68
C VAL A 10 -22.35 9.33 30.46
N CYS A 11 -21.54 9.38 31.51
CA CYS A 11 -20.07 9.38 31.39
C CYS A 11 -19.51 8.06 30.84
N LEU A 12 -20.11 6.91 31.17
CA LEU A 12 -19.74 5.61 30.61
C LEU A 12 -20.16 5.44 29.15
N MET A 13 -21.19 6.16 28.69
CA MET A 13 -21.62 6.20 27.29
C MET A 13 -20.80 7.16 26.42
N MET A 14 -20.04 8.09 27.02
CA MET A 14 -19.19 9.05 26.30
C MET A 14 -17.83 8.49 25.86
N SER A 15 -17.45 7.30 26.32
CA SER A 15 -16.29 6.62 25.75
C SER A 15 -16.76 5.65 24.69
N CYS A 16 -16.46 5.89 23.41
CA CYS A 16 -15.93 4.77 22.62
C CYS A 16 -15.39 5.03 21.21
N THR A 17 -15.49 6.22 20.63
CA THR A 17 -15.01 6.45 19.25
C THR A 17 -13.97 7.57 19.25
N SER A 18 -12.74 7.27 18.87
CA SER A 18 -11.69 8.26 18.65
C SER A 18 -11.38 8.28 17.17
N ILE A 19 -11.99 9.19 16.43
CA ILE A 19 -11.79 9.36 15.00
C ILE A 19 -11.03 10.66 14.80
N TYR A 20 -9.88 10.57 14.17
CA TYR A 20 -9.04 11.71 13.85
C TYR A 20 -9.18 12.05 12.36
N GLU A 21 -9.02 13.34 12.07
CA GLU A 21 -8.91 13.82 10.71
C GLU A 21 -7.64 13.25 10.04
N ILE A 22 -7.79 12.83 8.78
CA ILE A 22 -6.66 12.42 7.94
C ILE A 22 -6.15 13.66 7.22
N LYS A 23 -4.91 14.04 7.49
CA LYS A 23 -4.22 15.13 6.80
C LYS A 23 -3.30 14.55 5.75
N VAL A 24 -3.27 15.17 4.56
CA VAL A 24 -2.41 14.75 3.45
C VAL A 24 -1.31 15.78 3.26
N LYS A 25 -0.04 15.36 3.29
CA LYS A 25 1.08 16.22 2.91
C LYS A 25 0.97 16.60 1.42
N SER A 26 1.36 17.82 1.08
CA SER A 26 1.39 18.28 -0.31
C SER A 26 2.32 17.42 -1.17
N LEU A 27 1.87 17.10 -2.37
CA LEU A 27 2.68 16.49 -3.42
C LEU A 27 3.35 17.60 -4.22
N GLU A 28 4.69 17.66 -4.24
CA GLU A 28 5.41 18.51 -5.19
C GLU A 28 5.29 17.96 -6.63
N ARG A 29 5.21 16.63 -6.75
CA ARG A 29 5.09 15.91 -8.02
C ARG A 29 4.37 14.57 -7.83
N VAL A 30 3.67 14.13 -8.87
CA VAL A 30 3.05 12.80 -8.94
C VAL A 30 4.07 11.80 -9.49
N ASN A 31 4.16 10.61 -8.90
CA ASN A 31 5.04 9.54 -9.38
C ASN A 31 4.36 8.77 -10.52
N GLU A 32 5.17 8.20 -11.41
CA GLU A 32 4.65 7.37 -12.51
C GLU A 32 4.08 6.06 -11.97
N THR A 33 2.92 5.64 -12.46
CA THR A 33 2.32 4.34 -12.11
C THR A 33 2.53 3.29 -13.19
N ARG A 34 3.34 3.61 -14.19
CA ARG A 34 3.70 2.73 -15.31
C ARG A 34 5.12 2.99 -15.77
N PHE A 35 5.82 1.94 -16.20
CA PHE A 35 7.18 2.03 -16.71
C PHE A 35 7.43 0.96 -17.78
N ILE A 36 8.24 1.29 -18.80
CA ILE A 36 8.63 0.35 -19.85
C ILE A 36 9.97 -0.28 -19.48
N TYR A 37 9.94 -1.57 -19.15
CA TYR A 37 11.14 -2.34 -18.84
C TYR A 37 11.78 -2.81 -20.15
N PRO A 38 13.09 -2.63 -20.33
CA PRO A 38 13.82 -3.07 -21.52
C PRO A 38 14.09 -4.59 -21.48
N ILE A 39 13.05 -5.37 -21.15
CA ILE A 39 13.07 -6.82 -20.99
C ILE A 39 11.85 -7.38 -21.71
N ALA A 40 12.04 -8.46 -22.46
CA ALA A 40 10.96 -9.10 -23.21
C ALA A 40 9.92 -9.73 -22.26
N PHE A 41 8.64 -9.71 -22.68
CA PHE A 41 7.53 -10.21 -21.87
C PHE A 41 7.71 -11.67 -21.43
N ASN A 42 8.23 -12.53 -22.32
CA ASN A 42 8.50 -13.92 -22.00
C ASN A 42 9.59 -14.12 -20.93
N GLU A 43 10.53 -13.18 -20.82
CA GLU A 43 11.60 -13.21 -19.83
C GLU A 43 11.11 -12.68 -18.48
N ILE A 44 10.40 -11.55 -18.48
CA ILE A 44 9.85 -10.98 -17.25
C ILE A 44 8.78 -11.91 -16.64
N SER A 45 7.99 -12.58 -17.48
CA SER A 45 7.04 -13.63 -17.08
C SER A 45 7.71 -14.77 -16.33
N LYS A 46 8.86 -15.27 -16.81
CA LYS A 46 9.60 -16.34 -16.13
C LYS A 46 10.20 -15.86 -14.80
N LYS A 47 10.59 -14.59 -14.72
CA LYS A 47 11.17 -13.98 -13.52
C LYS A 47 10.11 -13.58 -12.50
N SER A 48 8.90 -13.23 -12.92
CA SER A 48 7.85 -12.71 -12.02
C SER A 48 7.48 -13.71 -10.93
N ASP A 49 7.45 -15.00 -11.25
CA ASP A 49 7.15 -16.06 -10.28
C ASP A 49 8.17 -16.12 -9.15
N MET A 50 9.45 -15.92 -9.50
CA MET A 50 10.54 -15.88 -8.53
C MET A 50 10.47 -14.59 -7.71
N LEU A 51 10.31 -13.44 -8.37
CA LEU A 51 10.28 -12.11 -7.74
C LEU A 51 9.13 -11.94 -6.76
N PHE A 52 8.00 -12.59 -7.04
CA PHE A 52 6.82 -12.61 -6.20
C PHE A 52 6.61 -13.95 -5.50
N SER A 53 7.64 -14.78 -5.37
CA SER A 53 7.58 -15.93 -4.49
C SER A 53 7.50 -15.49 -3.02
N TYR A 54 6.90 -16.31 -2.16
CA TYR A 54 6.87 -16.05 -0.71
C TYR A 54 8.29 -15.86 -0.14
N LYS A 55 9.27 -16.61 -0.66
CA LYS A 55 10.68 -16.50 -0.28
C LYS A 55 11.22 -15.11 -0.66
N ALA A 56 11.04 -14.69 -1.91
CA ALA A 56 11.49 -13.39 -2.37
C ALA A 56 10.82 -12.25 -1.60
N GLN A 57 9.53 -12.33 -1.27
CA GLN A 57 8.89 -11.29 -0.43
C GLN A 57 9.49 -11.21 0.98
N LYS A 58 9.88 -12.37 1.56
CA LYS A 58 10.51 -12.43 2.88
C LYS A 58 11.92 -11.83 2.88
N GLU A 59 12.67 -12.05 1.82
CA GLU A 59 14.07 -11.63 1.67
C GLU A 59 14.18 -10.20 1.11
N ASN A 60 13.40 -9.92 0.08
CA ASN A 60 13.38 -8.69 -0.70
C ASN A 60 12.11 -7.90 -0.34
N LYS A 61 12.15 -7.30 0.85
CA LYS A 61 11.05 -6.49 1.38
C LYS A 61 10.84 -5.25 0.49
N ILE A 62 9.59 -4.95 0.12
CA ILE A 62 9.26 -3.76 -0.68
C ILE A 62 9.15 -2.57 0.26
N ARG A 63 9.91 -1.50 -0.02
CA ARG A 63 9.90 -0.27 0.78
C ARG A 63 8.83 0.69 0.25
N LEU A 64 7.60 0.55 0.74
CA LEU A 64 6.49 1.43 0.37
C LEU A 64 6.62 2.86 0.93
N SER A 65 7.37 3.05 2.01
CA SER A 65 7.52 4.35 2.68
C SER A 65 8.97 4.76 2.99
N GLY A 66 9.13 6.03 3.37
CA GLY A 66 10.35 6.69 3.80
C GLY A 66 10.84 6.26 5.16
N SER A 67 10.00 5.68 6.03
CA SER A 67 10.48 5.06 7.25
C SER A 67 11.32 3.82 6.93
N GLU A 68 12.25 3.44 7.81
CA GLU A 68 13.09 2.24 7.64
C GLU A 68 12.29 0.93 7.80
N ASN A 69 10.98 1.03 7.98
CA ASN A 69 10.07 -0.10 8.14
C ASN A 69 9.80 -0.74 6.77
N THR A 70 10.53 -1.82 6.54
CA THR A 70 10.43 -2.65 5.34
C THR A 70 9.35 -3.71 5.57
N GLU A 71 8.24 -3.60 4.84
CA GLU A 71 7.03 -4.38 5.09
C GLU A 71 6.84 -5.57 4.14
N LEU A 72 6.14 -6.59 4.64
CA LEU A 72 5.81 -7.80 3.89
C LEU A 72 4.48 -7.61 3.15
N LEU A 73 4.55 -7.32 1.85
CA LEU A 73 3.40 -7.38 0.97
C LEU A 73 3.18 -8.83 0.52
N TYR A 74 2.27 -9.53 1.18
CA TYR A 74 1.87 -10.88 0.77
C TYR A 74 1.28 -10.84 -0.65
N SER A 75 1.88 -11.55 -1.61
CA SER A 75 1.37 -11.63 -2.97
C SER A 75 0.44 -12.83 -3.16
N LYS A 76 -0.57 -12.66 -4.00
CA LYS A 76 -1.25 -13.76 -4.69
C LYS A 76 -1.09 -13.54 -6.20
N VAL A 77 -0.23 -14.35 -6.81
CA VAL A 77 -0.04 -14.37 -8.27
C VAL A 77 -1.32 -14.88 -8.95
N LYS A 78 -1.81 -14.17 -9.97
CA LYS A 78 -2.98 -14.56 -10.77
C LYS A 78 -2.66 -14.38 -12.25
N TYR A 79 -2.26 -15.43 -12.95
CA TYR A 79 -2.08 -15.36 -14.40
C TYR A 79 -3.42 -15.03 -15.08
N SER A 80 -3.43 -14.00 -15.92
CA SER A 80 -4.65 -13.49 -16.57
C SER A 80 -4.80 -14.06 -17.98
N SER A 81 -3.71 -14.15 -18.77
CA SER A 81 -3.69 -14.69 -20.14
C SER A 81 -2.25 -14.92 -20.66
N ASP A 82 -2.10 -15.44 -21.87
CA ASP A 82 -0.80 -15.68 -22.54
C ASP A 82 -0.02 -14.39 -22.86
N ASP A 83 -0.71 -13.26 -22.91
CA ASP A 83 -0.20 -11.93 -23.26
C ASP A 83 -0.32 -10.91 -22.12
N ARG A 84 -0.83 -11.32 -20.96
CA ARG A 84 -0.96 -10.46 -19.79
C ARG A 84 -0.83 -11.23 -18.48
N ILE A 85 0.06 -10.75 -17.62
CA ILE A 85 0.23 -11.28 -16.27
C ILE A 85 -0.27 -10.25 -15.28
N GLU A 86 -1.06 -10.71 -14.31
CA GLU A 86 -1.50 -9.88 -13.19
C GLU A 86 -1.02 -10.46 -11.88
N ILE A 87 -0.51 -9.61 -11.00
CA ILE A 87 -0.03 -10.02 -9.69
C ILE A 87 -0.67 -9.12 -8.68
N GLN A 88 -1.47 -9.72 -7.79
CA GLN A 88 -2.05 -9.00 -6.67
C GLN A 88 -1.06 -9.02 -5.51
N LEU A 89 -0.73 -7.85 -4.99
CA LEU A 89 0.16 -7.66 -3.84
C LEU A 89 -0.62 -7.01 -2.70
N GLY A 90 -0.35 -7.46 -1.49
CA GLY A 90 -0.97 -6.94 -0.28
C GLY A 90 -2.27 -7.62 0.08
N ASP A 91 -2.61 -7.51 1.37
CA ASP A 91 -3.87 -7.93 1.95
C ASP A 91 -4.26 -6.86 2.98
N VAL A 92 -5.46 -6.29 2.83
CA VAL A 92 -5.98 -5.26 3.74
C VAL A 92 -6.03 -5.71 5.21
N ALA A 93 -6.03 -7.02 5.45
CA ALA A 93 -6.03 -7.58 6.79
C ALA A 93 -4.62 -7.85 7.37
N ARG A 94 -3.55 -7.74 6.57
CA ARG A 94 -2.21 -8.24 6.96
C ARG A 94 -1.04 -7.34 6.56
N SER A 95 -1.20 -6.50 5.56
CA SER A 95 -0.13 -5.66 5.03
C SER A 95 -0.35 -4.22 5.46
N PHE A 96 0.47 -3.75 6.40
CA PHE A 96 0.37 -2.41 6.98
C PHE A 96 1.71 -1.70 6.86
N TRP A 97 1.71 -0.41 6.54
CA TRP A 97 2.90 0.43 6.52
C TRP A 97 2.57 1.84 7.02
N ASP A 98 3.57 2.57 7.49
CA ASP A 98 3.40 3.99 7.81
C ASP A 98 3.50 4.82 6.54
N SER A 99 2.51 5.68 6.25
CA SER A 99 2.52 6.52 5.04
C SER A 99 3.45 7.72 5.17
N ASP A 100 4.11 8.06 4.05
CA ASP A 100 4.86 9.30 3.92
C ASP A 100 3.96 10.53 3.83
N PHE A 101 2.74 10.35 3.30
CA PHE A 101 1.83 11.45 2.95
C PHE A 101 0.68 11.58 3.94
N TYR A 102 0.10 10.48 4.38
CA TYR A 102 -1.04 10.49 5.29
C TYR A 102 -0.58 10.69 6.73
N ARG A 103 -1.22 11.62 7.43
CA ARG A 103 -1.00 11.91 8.85
C ARG A 103 -2.32 11.82 9.61
N VAL A 104 -2.29 11.15 10.74
CA VAL A 104 -3.42 11.00 11.66
C VAL A 104 -2.93 11.45 13.03
N ASN A 105 -3.60 12.42 13.64
CA ASN A 105 -3.19 12.99 14.94
C ASN A 105 -1.71 13.46 14.99
N GLY A 106 -1.20 14.01 13.88
CA GLY A 106 0.18 14.52 13.78
C GLY A 106 1.27 13.48 13.49
N ILE A 107 0.97 12.18 13.55
CA ILE A 107 1.93 11.10 13.25
C ILE A 107 1.66 10.47 11.86
N PRO A 108 2.65 9.81 11.22
CA PRO A 108 2.42 9.01 10.02
C PRO A 108 1.25 8.07 10.20
N ALA A 109 0.36 8.01 9.23
CA ALA A 109 -0.82 7.19 9.32
C ALA A 109 -0.49 5.75 8.91
N GLN A 110 -0.92 4.77 9.71
CA GLN A 110 -0.85 3.37 9.32
C GLN A 110 -1.82 3.13 8.15
N THR A 111 -1.30 2.57 7.07
CA THR A 111 -1.93 2.46 5.76
C THR A 111 -1.90 1.01 5.30
N THR A 112 -2.92 0.61 4.54
CA THR A 112 -3.03 -0.71 3.94
C THR A 112 -3.61 -0.61 2.53
N GLY A 113 -3.40 -1.64 1.71
CA GLY A 113 -3.85 -1.63 0.33
C GLY A 113 -3.64 -2.95 -0.40
N VAL A 114 -4.34 -3.06 -1.53
CA VAL A 114 -4.16 -4.14 -2.51
C VAL A 114 -3.74 -3.50 -3.81
N PHE A 115 -2.62 -3.97 -4.34
CA PHE A 115 -2.03 -3.50 -5.58
C PHE A 115 -2.16 -4.57 -6.65
N THR A 116 -2.42 -4.17 -7.88
CA THR A 116 -2.40 -5.05 -9.05
C THR A 116 -1.25 -4.61 -9.96
N VAL A 117 -0.25 -5.47 -10.09
CA VAL A 117 0.85 -5.29 -11.05
C VAL A 117 0.47 -5.99 -12.34
N LYS A 118 0.46 -5.26 -13.45
CA LYS A 118 0.14 -5.78 -14.79
C LYS A 118 1.38 -5.74 -15.65
N PHE A 119 1.61 -6.81 -16.40
CA PHE A 119 2.66 -6.93 -17.39
C PHE A 119 2.01 -7.09 -18.75
N GLU A 120 2.40 -6.26 -19.72
CA GLU A 120 1.86 -6.28 -21.09
C GLU A 120 3.02 -6.15 -22.09
N PRO A 121 3.08 -6.99 -23.14
CA PRO A 121 4.09 -6.87 -24.18
C PRO A 121 3.94 -5.55 -24.92
N THR A 122 5.06 -4.98 -25.35
CA THR A 122 5.10 -3.80 -26.22
C THR A 122 5.92 -4.09 -27.47
N ASP A 123 5.80 -3.23 -28.47
CA ASP A 123 6.60 -3.32 -29.69
C ASP A 123 8.10 -3.17 -29.36
N GLY A 124 8.93 -4.11 -29.81
CA GLY A 124 10.40 -4.02 -29.67
C GLY A 124 11.02 -4.82 -28.52
N ASN A 125 10.46 -5.96 -28.12
CA ASN A 125 10.98 -6.83 -27.04
C ASN A 125 11.07 -6.12 -25.67
N GLN A 126 10.12 -5.24 -25.40
CA GLN A 126 9.99 -4.53 -24.13
C GLN A 126 8.67 -4.93 -23.44
N THR A 127 8.57 -4.67 -22.14
CA THR A 127 7.36 -4.94 -21.36
C THR A 127 6.90 -3.67 -20.68
N LEU A 128 5.66 -3.28 -20.91
CA LEU A 128 4.99 -2.28 -20.11
C LEU A 128 4.58 -2.93 -18.79
N VAL A 129 4.99 -2.32 -17.68
CA VAL A 129 4.53 -2.71 -16.35
C VAL A 129 3.76 -1.53 -15.77
N SER A 130 2.55 -1.79 -15.30
CA SER A 130 1.72 -0.81 -14.61
C SER A 130 1.27 -1.32 -13.26
N VAL A 131 1.17 -0.44 -12.29
CA VAL A 131 0.69 -0.77 -10.94
C VAL A 131 -0.53 0.10 -10.62
N GLU A 132 -1.60 -0.55 -10.19
CA GLU A 132 -2.84 0.08 -9.76
C GLU A 132 -3.11 -0.28 -8.29
N VAL A 133 -3.73 0.63 -7.55
CA VAL A 133 -4.18 0.38 -6.17
C VAL A 133 -5.71 0.43 -6.08
N ASP A 134 -6.31 -0.63 -5.57
CA ASP A 134 -7.77 -0.76 -5.52
C ASP A 134 -8.35 -0.27 -4.18
N LYS A 135 -7.70 -0.64 -3.07
CA LYS A 135 -8.24 -0.47 -1.70
C LYS A 135 -7.24 0.22 -0.78
N LEU A 136 -6.74 1.39 -1.18
CA LEU A 136 -5.86 2.17 -0.31
C LEU A 136 -6.66 2.75 0.86
N GLU A 137 -6.31 2.32 2.07
CA GLU A 137 -7.02 2.66 3.30
C GLU A 137 -6.04 3.10 4.38
N VAL A 138 -6.45 4.08 5.18
CA VAL A 138 -5.71 4.58 6.34
C VAL A 138 -6.48 4.27 7.60
N ILE A 139 -5.77 3.85 8.64
CA ILE A 139 -6.31 3.73 9.99
C ILE A 139 -6.30 5.10 10.65
N ASN A 140 -7.49 5.66 10.87
CA ASN A 140 -7.64 7.01 11.43
C ASN A 140 -8.35 7.05 12.79
N GLY A 141 -8.49 5.90 13.44
CA GLY A 141 -9.18 5.84 14.71
C GLY A 141 -9.58 4.44 15.14
N THR A 142 -10.44 4.41 16.15
CA THR A 142 -11.12 3.19 16.60
C THR A 142 -12.63 3.43 16.56
N ASP A 143 -13.35 2.46 15.99
CA ASP A 143 -14.79 2.34 16.12
C ASP A 143 -15.10 1.32 17.22
N CYS A 144 -16.25 1.46 17.88
CA CYS A 144 -16.59 0.66 19.05
C CYS A 144 -18.09 0.35 19.15
N CYS A 145 -18.38 -0.58 20.06
CA CYS A 145 -19.66 -1.00 20.63
C CYS A 145 -20.56 -1.90 19.77
N GLY A 146 -19.97 -2.71 18.88
CA GLY A 146 -20.62 -3.91 18.35
C GLY A 146 -20.32 -5.16 19.18
N PRO A 147 -20.94 -6.32 18.89
CA PRO A 147 -20.70 -7.60 19.59
C PRO A 147 -19.24 -8.10 19.51
N HIS A 148 -18.41 -7.50 18.66
CA HIS A 148 -17.00 -7.83 18.45
C HIS A 148 -16.02 -6.92 19.22
N GLY A 149 -16.50 -5.97 20.02
CA GLY A 149 -15.63 -5.05 20.78
C GLY A 149 -15.13 -3.86 19.95
N ARG A 150 -13.96 -3.33 20.32
CA ARG A 150 -13.30 -2.20 19.61
C ARG A 150 -12.56 -2.72 18.39
N TYR A 151 -12.64 -2.00 17.27
CA TYR A 151 -11.91 -2.32 16.05
C TYR A 151 -11.31 -1.06 15.43
N SER A 152 -10.22 -1.23 14.69
CA SER A 152 -9.59 -0.15 13.94
C SER A 152 -10.56 0.38 12.89
N ARG A 153 -10.65 1.71 12.76
CA ARG A 153 -11.42 2.36 11.71
C ARG A 153 -10.55 2.53 10.47
N TYR A 154 -10.97 1.90 9.38
CA TYR A 154 -10.34 2.01 8.07
C TYR A 154 -11.09 3.06 7.24
N THR A 155 -10.37 4.02 6.69
CA THR A 155 -10.94 5.05 5.82
C THR A 155 -10.23 5.01 4.48
N ARG A 156 -11.00 4.83 3.40
CA ARG A 156 -10.47 4.84 2.03
C ARG A 156 -9.91 6.22 1.69
N VAL A 157 -8.73 6.24 1.09
CA VAL A 157 -8.04 7.46 0.66
C VAL A 157 -7.68 7.37 -0.83
N ALA A 158 -7.39 8.51 -1.45
CA ALA A 158 -6.91 8.54 -2.83
C ALA A 158 -5.48 7.97 -2.91
N SER A 159 -5.02 7.56 -4.08
CA SER A 159 -3.61 7.24 -4.26
C SER A 159 -2.76 8.51 -4.28
N THR A 160 -1.60 8.48 -3.62
CA THR A 160 -0.52 9.47 -3.78
C THR A 160 0.53 9.01 -4.78
N THR A 161 0.33 7.86 -5.45
CA THR A 161 1.19 7.20 -6.46
C THR A 161 2.56 6.72 -5.96
N ILE A 162 2.93 7.03 -4.71
CA ILE A 162 4.24 6.66 -4.16
C ILE A 162 4.32 5.15 -3.92
N GLU A 163 3.26 4.51 -3.45
CA GLU A 163 3.25 3.08 -3.20
C GLU A 163 3.30 2.28 -4.50
N GLU A 164 2.57 2.70 -5.54
CA GLU A 164 2.64 2.10 -6.87
C GLU A 164 4.03 2.23 -7.48
N TYR A 165 4.63 3.43 -7.38
CA TYR A 165 5.99 3.66 -7.86
C TYR A 165 7.02 2.84 -7.08
N ALA A 166 6.86 2.68 -5.76
CA ALA A 166 7.77 1.87 -4.95
C ALA A 166 7.80 0.41 -5.41
N ILE A 167 6.66 -0.13 -5.85
CA ILE A 167 6.57 -1.48 -6.43
C ILE A 167 7.29 -1.54 -7.79
N LEU A 168 7.10 -0.53 -8.65
CA LEU A 168 7.84 -0.44 -9.93
C LEU A 168 9.35 -0.32 -9.69
N PHE A 169 9.77 0.58 -8.82
CA PHE A 169 11.17 0.80 -8.48
C PHE A 169 11.83 -0.49 -7.95
N TYR A 170 11.15 -1.18 -7.03
CA TYR A 170 11.58 -2.49 -6.54
C TYR A 170 11.78 -3.51 -7.67
N LEU A 171 10.80 -3.62 -8.58
CA LEU A 171 10.93 -4.49 -9.75
C LEU A 171 12.12 -4.09 -10.62
N GLY A 172 12.34 -2.79 -10.80
CA GLY A 172 13.51 -2.24 -11.50
C GLY A 172 14.81 -2.73 -10.90
N GLU A 173 14.99 -2.54 -9.59
CA GLU A 173 16.20 -2.97 -8.87
C GLU A 173 16.44 -4.48 -8.99
N GLN A 174 15.40 -5.29 -8.79
CA GLN A 174 15.53 -6.75 -8.88
C GLN A 174 15.81 -7.25 -10.31
N LEU A 175 15.43 -6.47 -11.33
CA LEU A 175 15.66 -6.77 -12.74
C LEU A 175 16.92 -6.09 -13.30
N GLY A 176 17.64 -5.30 -12.51
CA GLY A 176 18.82 -4.54 -12.95
C GLY A 176 18.49 -3.36 -13.88
N VAL A 177 17.26 -2.85 -13.82
CA VAL A 177 16.79 -1.71 -14.60
C VAL A 177 16.94 -0.44 -13.77
N ASN A 178 17.67 0.54 -14.32
CA ASN A 178 17.90 1.81 -13.65
C ASN A 178 16.65 2.69 -13.71
N MET A 179 16.08 3.00 -12.55
CA MET A 179 14.95 3.90 -12.38
C MET A 179 15.38 5.08 -11.49
N HIS A 180 14.73 6.24 -11.64
CA HIS A 180 14.95 7.35 -10.73
C HIS A 180 14.40 6.99 -9.34
N LYS A 181 14.89 7.65 -8.29
CA LYS A 181 14.31 7.45 -6.95
C LYS A 181 12.90 8.06 -6.90
N PRO A 182 11.98 7.49 -6.12
CA PRO A 182 10.65 8.06 -5.95
C PRO A 182 10.67 9.48 -5.39
N TYR A 183 9.74 10.31 -5.83
CA TYR A 183 9.50 11.63 -5.24
C TYR A 183 8.77 11.47 -3.90
N ARG A 184 9.41 11.93 -2.82
CA ARG A 184 8.91 11.89 -1.45
C ARG A 184 8.86 13.30 -0.84
N PRO A 185 7.91 13.59 0.05
CA PRO A 185 7.65 14.94 0.55
C PRO A 185 8.78 15.51 1.42
N ASP A 186 9.67 14.67 1.96
CA ASP A 186 10.79 15.09 2.81
C ASP A 186 12.18 14.88 2.14
N GLY A 187 12.23 14.70 0.81
CA GLY A 187 13.48 14.68 0.02
C GLY A 187 14.40 13.46 0.25
N GLY A 188 13.87 12.25 0.03
CA GLY A 188 14.54 10.97 0.34
C GLY A 188 15.87 10.64 -0.37
#